data_AF-A0AA97DZM3-F1
#
_entry.id   AF-A0AA97DZM3-F1
#
_cell.length_a   1.000
_cell.length_b   1.000
_cell.length_c   1.000
_cell.angle_alpha   90.00
_cell.angle_beta   90.00
_cell.angle_gamma   90.00
#
_symmetry.space_group_name_H-M   'P 1'
#
loop_
_entity.id
_entity.type
_entity.pdbx_description
1 polymer ?
#
loop_
_entity_poly.entity_id
_entity_poly.type
_entity_poly.pdbx_seq_one_letter_code
_entity_poly.pdbx_strand_id
1 'polypeptide(L)'
;MSDIALKGLKEVTTSSLPPVHLWKPDFCGDMDLVIKANGDWIHEGGKIHRPAMVNMFSRILWFEEGEYFLVTPVEKVRIQVEDAPFFVTEWNWIETEQGRLLNLQHKPKMFQFLV
;
A
#
# COMPACT_ATOMS: atom_id res chain seq x y z
N MET A 1 6.84 10.79 -21.18
CA MET A 1 5.72 11.27 -20.34
C MET A 1 6.28 12.41 -19.52
N SER A 2 5.71 13.60 -19.65
CA SER A 2 6.24 14.84 -19.09
C SER A 2 6.34 14.79 -17.56
N ASP A 3 7.54 15.03 -17.05
CA ASP A 3 7.79 15.29 -15.63
C ASP A 3 6.98 16.50 -15.20
N ILE A 4 5.89 16.25 -14.47
CA ILE A 4 5.21 17.30 -13.73
C ILE A 4 6.18 17.71 -12.63
N ALA A 5 6.78 18.90 -12.78
CA ALA A 5 7.64 19.48 -11.77
C ALA A 5 6.81 19.80 -10.52
N LEU A 6 6.73 18.84 -9.59
CA LEU A 6 6.06 18.98 -8.30
C LEU A 6 6.92 19.79 -7.33
N LYS A 7 7.07 21.10 -7.59
CA LYS A 7 7.70 22.01 -6.63
C LYS A 7 6.82 22.14 -5.38
N GLY A 8 7.40 21.93 -4.19
CA GLY A 8 6.72 22.16 -2.90
C GLY A 8 6.35 20.90 -2.11
N LEU A 9 6.46 19.71 -2.68
CA LEU A 9 6.47 18.47 -1.90
C LEU A 9 7.88 18.27 -1.31
N LYS A 10 7.98 17.84 -0.04
CA LYS A 10 9.24 17.28 0.46
C LYS A 10 9.65 16.16 -0.50
N GLU A 11 10.92 16.13 -0.91
CA GLU A 11 11.46 14.96 -1.60
C GLU A 11 11.10 13.73 -0.78
N VAL A 12 10.19 12.91 -1.31
CA VAL A 12 9.93 11.61 -0.75
C VAL A 12 11.21 10.84 -1.05
N THR A 13 12.11 10.76 -0.06
CA THR A 13 13.25 9.84 -0.06
C THR A 13 12.65 8.45 0.01
N THR A 14 12.14 8.01 -1.14
CA THR A 14 11.49 6.73 -1.32
C THR A 14 12.63 5.74 -1.14
N SER A 15 12.84 5.23 0.09
CA SER A 15 13.63 4.01 0.29
C SER A 15 13.05 3.00 -0.68
N SER A 16 13.73 2.78 -1.82
CA SER A 16 13.06 2.48 -3.10
C SER A 16 11.96 1.47 -2.88
N LEU A 17 10.70 1.91 -3.03
CA LEU A 17 9.60 0.96 -2.99
C LEU A 17 9.88 -0.09 -4.07
N PRO A 18 9.61 -1.37 -3.80
CA PRO A 18 9.77 -2.37 -4.83
C PRO A 18 8.97 -1.96 -6.06
N PRO A 19 9.50 -2.12 -7.28
CA PRO A 19 8.83 -1.67 -8.49
C PRO A 19 7.73 -2.66 -8.90
N VAL A 20 6.73 -2.84 -8.04
CA VAL A 20 5.68 -3.85 -8.16
C VAL A 20 4.97 -3.82 -9.52
N HIS A 21 4.72 -2.61 -10.03
CA HIS A 21 4.09 -2.40 -11.34
C HIS A 21 4.89 -2.91 -12.55
N LEU A 22 6.19 -3.19 -12.39
CA LEU A 22 7.04 -3.76 -13.45
C LEU A 22 6.99 -5.30 -13.47
N TRP A 23 6.62 -5.92 -12.34
CA TRP A 23 6.61 -7.38 -12.22
C TRP A 23 5.31 -7.93 -12.78
N LYS A 24 5.45 -8.95 -13.64
CA LYS A 24 4.32 -9.67 -14.24
C LYS A 24 4.51 -11.19 -14.09
N PRO A 25 4.67 -11.71 -12.86
CA PRO A 25 4.74 -13.14 -12.65
C PRO A 25 3.37 -13.79 -12.89
N ASP A 26 3.39 -15.11 -13.05
CA ASP A 26 2.16 -15.89 -13.17
C ASP A 26 1.36 -15.86 -11.87
N PHE A 27 0.04 -16.00 -11.99
CA PHE A 27 -0.84 -16.09 -10.83
C PHE A 27 -0.62 -17.43 -10.10
N CYS A 28 -0.24 -17.36 -8.83
CA CYS A 28 0.10 -18.52 -8.00
C CYS A 28 -1.08 -19.02 -7.15
N GLY A 29 -2.22 -18.32 -7.18
CA GLY A 29 -3.41 -18.69 -6.43
C GLY A 29 -3.77 -17.70 -5.31
N ASP A 30 -4.64 -18.18 -4.42
CA ASP A 30 -5.18 -17.41 -3.30
C ASP A 30 -4.42 -17.72 -2.01
N MET A 31 -4.08 -16.67 -1.26
CA MET A 31 -3.55 -16.79 0.09
C MET A 31 -4.68 -16.54 1.09
N ASP A 32 -4.75 -17.33 2.17
CA ASP A 32 -5.64 -17.06 3.30
C ASP A 32 -5.09 -15.90 4.14
N LEU A 33 -5.13 -14.71 3.54
CA LEU A 33 -4.75 -13.44 4.13
C LEU A 33 -5.89 -12.44 3.91
N VAL A 34 -6.41 -11.91 5.01
CA VAL A 34 -7.49 -10.93 5.01
C VAL A 34 -7.05 -9.65 5.72
N ILE A 35 -7.11 -8.52 5.03
CA ILE A 35 -7.02 -7.19 5.63
C ILE A 35 -8.42 -6.75 6.03
N LYS A 36 -8.69 -6.79 7.34
CA LYS A 36 -9.97 -6.42 7.94
C LYS A 36 -10.22 -4.92 7.88
N ALA A 37 -11.49 -4.53 7.85
CA ALA A 37 -11.89 -3.12 7.84
C ALA A 37 -11.32 -2.35 9.05
N ASN A 38 -11.24 -3.00 10.22
CA ASN A 38 -10.74 -2.44 11.48
C ASN A 38 -9.22 -2.23 11.53
N GLY A 39 -8.46 -2.71 10.55
CA GLY A 39 -7.00 -2.60 10.55
C GLY A 39 -6.25 -3.92 10.75
N ASP A 40 -6.92 -5.00 11.14
CA ASP A 40 -6.28 -6.26 11.47
C ASP A 40 -5.91 -7.07 10.22
N TRP A 41 -4.72 -7.68 10.25
CA TRP A 41 -4.29 -8.65 9.23
C TRP A 41 -4.44 -10.04 9.80
N ILE A 42 -5.26 -10.88 9.16
CA ILE A 42 -5.53 -12.26 9.57
C ILE A 42 -4.92 -13.19 8.53
N HIS A 43 -4.02 -14.08 8.93
CA HIS A 43 -3.39 -15.09 8.08
C HIS A 43 -3.65 -16.47 8.65
N GLU A 44 -4.20 -17.40 7.86
CA GLU A 44 -4.52 -18.78 8.29
C GLU A 44 -5.37 -18.81 9.59
N GLY A 45 -6.36 -17.93 9.68
CA GLY A 45 -7.20 -17.75 10.87
C GLY A 45 -6.53 -17.07 12.08
N GLY A 46 -5.23 -16.76 12.02
CA GLY A 46 -4.47 -16.11 13.08
C GLY A 46 -4.19 -14.63 12.82
N LYS A 47 -4.32 -13.78 13.84
CA LYS A 47 -3.95 -12.37 13.73
C LYS A 47 -2.43 -12.19 13.66
N ILE A 48 -1.94 -11.47 12.65
CA ILE A 48 -0.55 -11.04 12.55
C ILE A 48 -0.32 -9.91 13.57
N HIS A 49 0.67 -10.09 14.46
CA HIS A 49 1.04 -9.08 15.47
C HIS A 49 2.41 -8.43 15.19
N ARG A 50 3.08 -8.79 14.08
CA ARG A 50 4.44 -8.34 13.76
C ARG A 50 4.38 -7.14 12.81
N PRO A 51 4.63 -5.90 13.28
CA PRO A 51 4.46 -4.72 12.43
C PRO A 51 5.44 -4.69 11.25
N ALA A 52 6.64 -5.26 11.41
CA ALA A 52 7.61 -5.39 10.34
C ALA A 52 7.09 -6.25 9.16
N MET A 53 6.32 -7.30 9.46
CA MET A 53 5.73 -8.18 8.45
C MET A 53 4.61 -7.49 7.69
N VAL A 54 3.74 -6.76 8.40
CA VAL A 54 2.70 -5.95 7.75
C VAL A 54 3.29 -4.82 6.91
N ASN A 55 4.35 -4.16 7.39
CA ASN A 55 5.06 -3.17 6.59
C ASN A 55 5.62 -3.80 5.30
N MET A 56 6.27 -4.96 5.40
CA MET A 56 6.78 -5.70 4.23
C MET A 56 5.67 -5.99 3.21
N PHE A 57 4.56 -6.61 3.63
CA PHE A 57 3.46 -6.93 2.73
C PHE A 57 2.82 -5.69 2.13
N SER A 58 2.68 -4.61 2.91
CA SER A 58 2.08 -3.37 2.41
C SER A 58 2.87 -2.73 1.27
N ARG A 59 4.19 -2.98 1.19
CA ARG A 59 5.05 -2.46 0.11
C ARG A 59 4.94 -3.22 -1.20
N ILE A 60 4.37 -4.43 -1.16
CA ILE A 60 4.19 -5.30 -2.33
C ILE A 60 2.72 -5.49 -2.71
N LEU A 61 1.82 -4.66 -2.15
CA LEU A 61 0.42 -4.64 -2.53
C LEU A 61 0.26 -4.07 -3.94
N TRP A 62 -0.57 -4.75 -4.72
CA TRP A 62 -0.97 -4.35 -6.04
C TRP A 62 -2.48 -4.46 -6.17
N PHE A 63 -3.09 -3.51 -6.88
CA PHE A 63 -4.51 -3.52 -7.18
C PHE A 63 -4.68 -3.49 -8.69
N GLU A 64 -5.41 -4.48 -9.22
CA GLU A 64 -5.79 -4.54 -10.62
C GLU A 64 -7.16 -5.22 -10.75
N GLU A 65 -7.97 -4.75 -11.69
CA GLU A 65 -9.26 -5.35 -12.05
C GLU A 65 -10.24 -5.58 -10.88
N GLY A 66 -10.13 -4.77 -9.81
CA GLY A 66 -11.00 -4.89 -8.64
C GLY A 66 -10.49 -5.83 -7.55
N GLU A 67 -9.32 -6.43 -7.73
CA GLU A 67 -8.73 -7.39 -6.79
C GLU A 67 -7.39 -6.91 -6.23
N TYR A 68 -7.06 -7.42 -5.04
CA TYR A 68 -5.80 -7.11 -4.36
C TYR A 68 -4.85 -8.30 -4.40
N PHE A 69 -3.58 -8.00 -4.67
CA PHE A 69 -2.51 -8.99 -4.78
C PHE A 69 -1.31 -8.59 -3.95
N LEU A 70 -0.57 -9.60 -3.48
CA LEU A 70 0.83 -9.43 -3.12
C LEU A 70 1.68 -9.89 -4.29
N VAL A 71 2.59 -9.03 -4.75
CA VAL A 71 3.37 -9.28 -5.96
C VAL A 71 4.85 -9.20 -5.63
N THR A 72 5.57 -10.27 -5.93
CA THR A 72 7.03 -10.35 -5.88
C THR A 72 7.57 -10.59 -7.29
N PRO A 73 8.89 -10.58 -7.54
CA PRO A 73 9.43 -10.87 -8.87
C PRO A 73 9.02 -12.22 -9.46
N VAL A 74 8.67 -13.19 -8.61
CA VAL A 74 8.44 -14.59 -9.01
C VAL A 74 7.03 -15.08 -8.73
N GLU A 75 6.26 -14.39 -7.89
CA GLU A 75 4.93 -14.83 -7.45
C GLU A 75 3.94 -13.68 -7.44
N LYS A 76 2.69 -13.98 -7.82
CA LYS A 76 1.53 -13.11 -7.61
C LYS A 76 0.42 -13.91 -6.94
N VAL A 77 0.06 -13.51 -5.73
CA VAL A 77 -0.96 -14.16 -4.91
C VAL A 77 -2.09 -13.20 -4.61
N ARG A 78 -3.34 -13.64 -4.75
CA ARG A 78 -4.52 -12.83 -4.41
C ARG A 78 -4.78 -12.89 -2.91
N ILE A 79 -5.20 -11.77 -2.35
CA ILE A 79 -5.58 -11.62 -0.94
C ILE A 79 -6.96 -10.97 -0.83
N GLN A 80 -7.58 -11.06 0.34
CA GLN A 80 -8.85 -10.41 0.59
C GLN A 80 -8.66 -9.10 1.34
N VAL A 81 -9.41 -8.07 0.95
CA VAL A 81 -9.45 -6.77 1.62
C VAL A 81 -10.91 -6.38 1.79
N GLU A 82 -11.35 -6.19 3.03
CA GLU A 82 -12.78 -5.92 3.30
C GLU A 82 -13.23 -4.51 2.89
N ASP A 83 -12.30 -3.56 2.84
CA ASP A 83 -12.58 -2.14 2.58
C ASP A 83 -11.41 -1.48 1.83
N ALA A 84 -10.34 -1.16 2.56
CA ALA A 84 -9.12 -0.58 2.00
C ALA A 84 -7.87 -1.11 2.73
N PRO A 85 -6.68 -1.13 2.10
CA PRO A 85 -5.46 -1.61 2.73
C PRO A 85 -4.69 -0.55 3.56
N PHE A 86 -5.00 0.74 3.37
CA PHE A 86 -4.33 1.85 4.04
C PHE A 86 -5.35 2.80 4.69
N PHE A 87 -4.90 3.50 5.72
CA PHE A 87 -5.61 4.66 6.26
C PHE A 87 -4.86 5.94 5.91
N VAL A 88 -5.61 6.97 5.54
CA VAL A 88 -5.10 8.35 5.47
C VAL A 88 -5.03 8.88 6.90
N THR A 89 -3.84 9.30 7.32
CA THR A 89 -3.60 9.79 8.68
C THR A 89 -3.56 11.30 8.75
N GLU A 90 -3.08 11.94 7.69
CA GLU A 90 -2.98 13.40 7.59
C GLU A 90 -3.25 13.84 6.16
N TRP A 91 -3.71 15.08 6.00
CA TRP A 91 -3.88 15.68 4.69
C TRP A 91 -3.60 17.18 4.77
N ASN A 92 -3.10 17.74 3.68
CA ASN A 92 -2.92 19.18 3.56
C ASN A 92 -3.01 19.61 2.09
N TRP A 93 -3.35 20.87 1.89
CA TRP A 93 -3.29 21.49 0.57
C TRP A 93 -1.88 22.01 0.30
N ILE A 94 -1.44 21.86 -0.95
CA ILE A 94 -0.18 22.38 -1.47
C ILE A 94 -0.50 23.21 -2.69
N GLU A 95 -0.15 24.49 -2.65
CA GLU A 95 -0.26 25.37 -3.82
C GLU A 95 0.92 25.11 -4.76
N THR A 96 0.63 24.91 -6.04
CA THR A 96 1.63 24.71 -7.09
C THR A 96 1.39 25.65 -8.26
N GLU A 97 2.36 25.78 -9.16
CA GLU A 97 2.23 26.58 -10.39
C GLU A 97 1.05 26.11 -11.28
N GLN A 98 0.61 24.86 -11.13
CA GLN A 98 -0.48 24.24 -11.91
C GLN A 98 -1.83 24.24 -11.15
N GLY A 99 -1.88 24.84 -9.96
CA GLY A 99 -3.05 24.89 -9.10
C GLY A 99 -2.86 24.14 -7.78
N ARG A 100 -3.97 23.83 -7.13
CA ARG A 100 -4.00 23.28 -5.77
C ARG A 100 -3.97 21.76 -5.77
N LEU A 101 -3.00 21.17 -5.06
CA LEU A 101 -2.88 19.72 -4.88
C LEU A 101 -3.29 19.30 -3.47
N LEU A 102 -4.01 18.19 -3.34
CA LEU A 102 -4.28 17.53 -2.07
C LEU A 102 -3.18 16.51 -1.79
N ASN A 103 -2.35 16.77 -0.78
CA ASN A 103 -1.35 15.82 -0.30
C ASN A 103 -1.96 14.96 0.81
N LEU A 104 -1.76 13.64 0.72
CA LEU A 104 -2.24 12.67 1.69
C LEU A 104 -1.06 11.92 2.30
N GLN A 105 -1.01 11.83 3.63
CA GLN A 105 -0.13 10.90 4.33
C GLN A 105 -0.93 9.64 4.66
N HIS A 106 -0.34 8.46 4.49
CA HIS A 106 -1.01 7.20 4.74
C HIS A 106 -0.13 6.22 5.54
N LYS A 107 -0.78 5.26 6.18
CA LYS A 107 -0.13 4.15 6.90
C LYS A 107 -0.83 2.83 6.58
N PRO A 108 -0.12 1.69 6.57
CA PRO A 108 -0.75 0.37 6.48
C PRO A 108 -1.75 0.18 7.64
N LYS A 109 -2.90 -0.43 7.33
CA LYS A 109 -3.88 -0.90 8.32
C LYS A 109 -3.16 -1.83 9.32
N MET A 110 -2.87 -1.34 10.52
CA MET A 110 -2.27 -2.01 11.71
C MET A 110 -1.66 -0.95 12.64
N PHE A 111 -1.14 0.15 12.08
CA PHE A 111 -0.43 1.20 12.82
C PHE A 111 -1.36 2.24 13.47
N GLN A 112 -2.62 1.90 13.73
CA GLN A 112 -3.63 2.85 14.24
C GLN A 112 -3.33 3.40 15.66
N PHE A 113 -2.40 2.78 16.40
CA PHE A 113 -2.18 3.07 17.84
C PHE A 113 -0.72 3.21 18.29
N LEU A 114 0.25 3.31 17.37
CA LEU A 114 1.62 3.67 17.75
C LEU A 114 1.76 5.20 17.68
N VAL A 115 1.40 5.84 18.79
CA VAL A 115 1.74 7.24 19.11
C VAL A 115 3.20 7.31 19.56
#